data_AF-A0A067N6R2-F1
#
_entry.id   AF-A0A067N6R2-F1
#
_cell.length_a   1.000
_cell.length_b   1.000
_cell.length_c   1.000
_cell.angle_alpha   90.00
_cell.angle_beta   90.00
_cell.angle_gamma   90.00
#
_symmetry.space_group_name_H-M   'P 1'
#
loop_
_entity.id
_entity.type
_entity.pdbx_description
1 polymer ?
#
loop_
_entity_poly.entity_id
_entity_poly.type
_entity_poly.pdbx_seq_one_letter_code
_entity_poly.pdbx_strand_id
1 'polypeptide(L)'
;MFDMECLERSNQMYANAGSPPRCPCCRQEFDRVIRLYIPAQSEPPESLEPARPLSETQGRIAREIEESAAGLGIESSNTDLEAVIGRAESLMLNVDTTHGNTDAKGAIRNLEKALQSLRNRLRYAVRLDSLRDRLAEEKESRLRAVERCNETQRHFKQLQAERNQYLKNAEATMLELQRLHAMEKQWREREVVHQQELAAERQRLNTSANTRDQLEHALQEVKIVKTRFAKCKKKYLAAKSELDKLRKRTESRDCADDSADSLEFVS
;
A
#
# COMPACT_ATOMS: atom_id res chain seq x y z
N MET A 1 -7.45 7.31 18.30
CA MET A 1 -7.28 8.00 19.58
C MET A 1 -5.97 7.51 20.15
N PHE A 2 -4.99 8.39 20.30
CA PHE A 2 -3.81 8.06 21.09
C PHE A 2 -4.23 8.10 22.56
N ASP A 3 -3.98 7.02 23.29
CA ASP A 3 -4.31 6.87 24.69
C ASP A 3 -3.53 7.88 25.54
N MET A 4 -4.25 8.66 26.34
CA MET A 4 -3.68 9.54 27.37
C MET A 4 -2.76 8.77 28.32
N GLU A 5 -2.99 7.47 28.50
CA GLU A 5 -2.14 6.56 29.29
C GLU A 5 -0.69 6.46 28.74
N CYS A 6 -0.51 6.63 27.43
CA CYS A 6 0.82 6.60 26.82
C CYS A 6 1.63 7.86 27.13
N LEU A 7 0.94 9.00 27.32
CA LEU A 7 1.54 10.27 27.73
C LEU A 7 1.93 10.26 29.21
N GLU A 8 1.10 9.66 30.06
CA GLU A 8 1.36 9.51 31.50
C GLU A 8 2.50 8.53 31.79
N ARG A 9 2.58 7.41 31.05
CA ARG A 9 3.72 6.47 31.18
C ARG A 9 5.03 7.07 30.69
N SER A 10 5.00 7.93 29.66
CA SER A 10 6.17 8.72 29.28
C SER A 10 6.58 9.60 30.45
N ASN A 11 5.64 10.35 31.05
CA ASN A 11 5.88 11.25 32.17
C ASN A 11 6.47 10.58 33.42
N GLN A 12 6.11 9.32 33.70
CA GLN A 12 6.68 8.53 34.80
C GLN A 12 8.11 8.01 34.54
N MET A 13 8.53 7.83 33.29
CA MET A 13 9.91 7.40 32.98
C MET A 13 10.96 8.52 33.14
N TYR A 14 10.55 9.80 33.20
CA TYR A 14 11.50 10.93 33.33
C TYR A 14 12.10 11.11 34.74
N ALA A 15 11.63 10.37 35.75
CA ALA A 15 12.16 10.46 37.11
C ALA A 15 13.42 9.60 37.35
N ASN A 16 13.66 8.54 36.56
CA ASN A 16 14.59 7.46 36.94
C ASN A 16 15.68 7.08 35.93
N ALA A 17 15.78 7.71 34.75
CA ALA A 17 16.75 7.30 33.73
C ALA A 17 17.68 8.42 33.30
N GLY A 18 19.00 8.24 33.53
CA GLY A 18 20.07 9.11 33.05
C GLY A 18 20.33 9.06 31.54
N SER A 19 19.33 8.74 30.73
CA SER A 19 19.41 8.67 29.26
C SER A 19 18.43 9.64 28.60
N PRO A 20 18.80 10.26 27.46
CA PRO A 20 17.92 11.21 26.77
C PRO A 20 16.65 10.51 26.29
N PRO A 21 15.48 11.14 26.46
CA PRO A 21 14.22 10.49 26.11
C PRO A 21 14.16 10.27 24.59
N ARG A 22 13.53 9.18 24.16
CA ARG A 22 13.26 8.87 22.75
C ARG A 22 11.76 8.84 22.51
N CYS A 23 11.31 9.39 21.39
CA CYS A 23 9.91 9.32 21.00
C CYS A 23 9.50 7.85 20.77
N PRO A 24 8.43 7.32 21.40
CA PRO A 24 8.00 5.93 21.18
C PRO A 24 7.51 5.67 19.75
N CYS A 25 7.16 6.71 19.00
CA CYS A 25 6.63 6.62 17.63
C CYS A 25 7.74 6.61 16.57
N CYS A 26 8.81 7.39 16.75
CA CYS A 26 9.86 7.59 15.74
C CYS A 26 11.29 7.31 16.25
N ARG A 27 11.46 6.89 17.51
CA ARG A 27 12.74 6.60 18.19
C ARG A 27 13.79 7.73 18.15
N GLN A 28 13.46 8.93 17.68
CA GLN A 28 14.33 10.09 17.73
C GLN A 28 14.54 10.56 19.18
N GLU A 29 15.80 10.87 19.49
CA GLU A 29 16.20 11.47 20.76
C GLU A 29 15.69 12.91 20.84
N PHE A 30 15.10 13.29 21.97
CA PHE A 30 14.78 14.69 22.21
C PHE A 30 16.10 15.43 22.50
N ASP A 31 16.61 16.16 21.50
CA ASP A 31 17.91 16.85 21.49
C ASP A 31 18.10 17.94 22.58
N ARG A 32 17.10 18.20 23.43
CA ARG A 32 17.15 19.34 24.36
C ARG A 32 16.57 19.02 25.72
N VAL A 33 17.34 18.31 26.55
CA VAL A 33 17.15 18.35 28.01
C VAL A 33 17.78 19.63 28.53
N ILE A 34 16.97 20.65 28.82
CA ILE A 34 17.46 21.88 29.47
C ILE A 34 17.71 21.56 30.95
N ARG A 35 18.97 21.29 31.32
CA ARG A 35 19.37 21.19 32.72
C ARG A 35 19.50 22.60 33.30
N LEU A 36 18.50 23.02 34.06
CA LEU A 36 18.50 24.29 34.77
C LEU A 36 19.32 24.15 36.05
N TYR A 37 20.51 24.75 36.08
CA TYR A 37 21.29 24.90 37.31
C TYR A 37 20.76 26.11 38.08
N ILE A 38 20.19 25.87 39.26
CA ILE A 38 19.80 26.93 40.21
C ILE A 38 20.99 27.09 41.17
N PRO A 39 21.75 28.19 41.13
CA PRO A 39 22.76 28.44 42.14
C PRO A 39 22.05 28.64 43.48
N ALA A 40 22.48 27.90 44.50
CA ALA A 40 22.03 28.13 45.88
C ALA A 40 22.29 29.60 46.25
N GLN A 41 21.31 30.22 46.90
CA GLN A 41 21.44 31.58 47.39
C GLN A 41 22.66 31.65 48.32
N SER A 42 23.60 32.53 47.99
CA SER A 42 24.76 32.80 48.84
C SER A 42 24.27 33.30 50.20
N GLU A 43 24.78 32.67 51.25
CA GLU A 43 24.51 32.95 52.67
C GLU A 43 24.54 34.45 53.01
N PRO A 44 23.72 34.90 53.98
CA PRO A 44 23.78 36.29 54.44
C PRO A 44 25.09 36.51 55.21
N PRO A 45 25.84 37.61 54.98
CA PRO A 45 26.98 37.91 55.82
C PRO A 45 26.50 38.36 57.21
N GLU A 46 27.25 37.90 58.20
CA GLU A 46 27.03 38.07 59.64
C GLU A 46 26.73 39.50 60.08
N SER A 47 25.81 39.55 61.05
CA SER A 47 25.55 40.65 61.99
C SER A 47 26.82 41.27 62.54
N LEU A 48 26.92 42.61 62.59
CA LEU A 48 27.76 43.33 63.56
C LEU A 48 27.30 44.81 63.74
N GLU A 49 27.04 45.13 65.01
CA GLU A 49 26.99 46.42 65.74
C GLU A 49 25.84 47.45 65.57
N PRO A 50 25.41 48.10 66.68
CA PRO A 50 24.32 49.09 66.68
C PRO A 50 24.85 50.52 66.42
N ALA A 51 24.45 51.14 65.30
CA ALA A 51 24.79 52.52 64.92
C ALA A 51 23.60 53.49 65.07
N ARG A 52 23.89 54.76 65.41
CA ARG A 52 22.92 55.86 65.62
C ARG A 52 22.49 56.54 64.29
N PRO A 53 21.34 57.27 64.28
CA PRO A 53 20.47 57.32 63.11
C PRO A 53 20.77 58.45 62.10
N LEU A 54 20.34 58.21 60.86
CA LEU A 54 20.06 59.21 59.82
C LEU A 54 19.26 60.40 60.35
N SER A 55 19.19 61.51 59.60
CA SER A 55 18.17 62.51 59.89
C SER A 55 16.79 61.84 59.88
N GLU A 56 15.89 62.29 60.76
CA GLU A 56 14.61 61.60 60.98
C GLU A 56 13.78 61.44 59.70
N THR A 57 13.95 62.36 58.75
CA THR A 57 13.35 62.33 57.41
C THR A 57 14.05 61.34 56.49
N GLN A 58 15.39 61.33 56.43
CA GLN A 58 16.14 60.37 55.60
C GLN A 58 15.97 58.92 56.09
N GLY A 59 15.96 58.71 57.40
CA GLY A 59 15.70 57.41 58.01
C GLY A 59 14.27 56.92 57.85
N ARG A 60 13.31 57.83 57.64
CA ARG A 60 11.92 57.47 57.29
C ARG A 60 11.82 57.04 55.83
N ILE A 61 12.43 57.79 54.92
CA ILE A 61 12.41 57.48 53.48
C ILE A 61 13.19 56.20 53.18
N ALA A 62 14.35 55.98 53.80
CA ALA A 62 15.11 54.74 53.65
C ALA A 62 14.31 53.52 54.13
N ARG A 63 13.60 53.62 55.27
CA ARG A 63 12.73 52.55 55.78
C ARG A 63 11.52 52.30 54.87
N GLU A 64 10.88 53.35 54.35
CA GLU A 64 9.79 53.19 53.38
C GLU A 64 10.26 52.49 52.10
N ILE A 65 11.48 52.76 51.64
CA ILE A 65 12.08 52.10 50.47
C ILE A 65 12.40 50.63 50.79
N GLU A 66 12.97 50.34 51.96
CA GLU A 66 13.24 48.97 52.41
C GLU A 66 11.95 48.15 52.61
N GLU A 67 10.91 48.74 53.21
CA GLU A 67 9.60 48.11 53.38
C GLU A 67 8.90 47.88 52.03
N SER A 68 8.97 48.87 51.13
CA SER A 68 8.47 48.73 49.76
C SER A 68 9.23 47.65 49.00
N ALA A 69 10.55 47.58 49.15
CA ALA A 69 11.41 46.56 48.53
C ALA A 69 11.15 45.16 49.10
N ALA A 70 10.89 45.04 50.41
CA ALA A 70 10.60 43.79 51.08
C ALA A 70 9.22 43.23 50.69
N GLY A 71 8.25 44.11 50.43
CA GLY A 71 6.92 43.74 49.94
C GLY A 71 6.87 43.35 48.45
N LEU A 72 7.89 43.68 47.67
CA LEU A 72 7.96 43.35 46.24
C LEU A 72 8.54 41.94 46.03
N GLY A 73 7.70 41.07 45.48
CA GLY A 73 8.01 39.68 45.15
C GLY A 73 8.39 39.49 43.68
N ILE A 74 8.57 38.22 43.28
CA ILE A 74 8.91 37.84 41.89
C ILE A 74 7.72 38.10 40.94
N GLU A 75 6.51 38.23 41.49
CA GLU A 75 5.26 38.49 40.76
C GLU A 75 4.93 39.99 40.63
N SER A 76 5.72 40.88 41.24
CA SER A 76 5.51 42.33 41.16
C SER A 76 5.82 42.86 39.76
N SER A 77 5.04 43.86 39.32
CA SER A 77 5.21 44.42 37.97
C SER A 77 6.59 45.09 37.80
N ASN A 78 7.19 44.99 36.61
CA ASN A 78 8.47 45.66 36.31
C ASN A 78 8.43 47.16 36.62
N THR A 79 7.28 47.80 36.42
CA THR A 79 7.05 49.22 36.71
C THR A 79 7.11 49.56 38.20
N ASP A 80 6.58 48.71 39.08
CA ASP A 80 6.61 48.94 40.53
C ASP A 80 8.03 48.78 41.09
N LEU A 81 8.79 47.82 40.54
CA LEU A 81 10.17 47.55 40.88
C LEU A 81 11.11 48.67 40.39
N GLU A 82 10.93 49.16 39.15
CA GLU A 82 11.67 50.32 38.62
C GLU A 82 11.39 51.60 39.42
N ALA A 83 10.15 51.81 39.88
CA ALA A 83 9.78 52.95 40.72
C ALA A 83 10.41 52.91 42.12
N VAL A 84 10.63 51.72 42.70
CA VAL A 84 11.36 51.58 43.98
C VAL A 84 12.85 51.80 43.78
N ILE A 85 13.42 51.28 42.70
CA ILE A 85 14.84 51.47 42.35
C ILE A 85 15.15 52.96 42.11
N GLY A 86 14.34 53.65 41.30
CA GLY A 86 14.54 55.08 41.01
C GLY A 86 14.39 55.99 42.23
N ARG A 87 13.51 55.64 43.18
CA ARG A 87 13.38 56.35 44.47
C ARG A 87 14.61 56.17 45.36
N ALA A 88 15.18 54.97 45.39
CA ALA A 88 16.38 54.68 46.15
C ALA A 88 17.64 55.30 45.54
N GLU A 89 17.77 55.29 44.21
CA GLU A 89 18.84 55.98 43.49
C GLU A 89 18.78 57.50 43.71
N SER A 90 17.57 58.08 43.70
CA SER A 90 17.36 59.50 44.01
C SER A 90 17.72 59.85 45.45
N LEU A 91 17.44 58.96 46.41
CA LEU A 91 17.84 59.14 47.81
C LEU A 91 19.37 59.14 47.94
N MET A 92 20.05 58.18 47.29
CA MET A 92 21.51 58.07 47.31
C MET A 92 22.23 59.28 46.69
N LEU A 93 21.68 59.85 45.60
CA LEU A 93 22.23 61.03 44.93
C LEU A 93 22.06 62.32 45.75
N ASN A 94 21.07 62.38 46.64
CA ASN A 94 20.74 63.54 47.47
C ASN A 94 21.33 63.48 48.89
N VAL A 95 22.07 62.42 49.25
CA VAL A 95 22.86 62.40 50.48
C VAL A 95 24.13 63.23 50.25
N ASP A 96 24.11 64.47 50.75
CA ASP A 96 25.22 65.42 50.67
C ASP A 96 26.56 64.79 51.05
N THR A 97 27.53 64.86 50.14
CA THR A 97 28.92 64.41 50.29
C THR A 97 29.76 65.29 51.23
N THR A 98 29.15 66.27 51.90
CA THR A 98 29.88 67.42 52.43
C THR A 98 30.51 67.22 53.81
N HIS A 99 30.15 66.22 54.60
CA HIS A 99 30.78 66.02 55.91
C HIS A 99 31.25 64.58 56.07
N GLY A 100 32.51 64.43 56.53
CA GLY A 100 33.23 63.17 56.74
C GLY A 100 32.63 62.25 57.80
N ASN A 101 31.33 61.96 57.70
CA ASN A 101 30.59 61.05 58.55
C ASN A 101 30.67 59.64 57.97
N THR A 102 31.33 58.77 58.71
CA THR A 102 31.38 57.32 58.50
C THR A 102 29.99 56.66 58.53
N ASP A 103 28.95 57.32 59.06
CA ASP A 103 27.58 56.82 59.21
C ASP A 103 26.71 56.89 57.95
N ALA A 104 26.89 57.90 57.09
CA ALA A 104 26.18 57.96 55.80
C ALA A 104 26.57 56.77 54.90
N LYS A 105 27.83 56.33 55.00
CA LYS A 105 28.35 55.17 54.26
C LYS A 105 27.67 53.86 54.66
N GLY A 106 27.24 53.69 55.90
CA GLY A 106 26.59 52.46 56.37
C GLY A 106 25.17 52.30 55.84
N ALA A 107 24.36 53.36 55.94
CA ALA A 107 22.99 53.38 55.42
C ALA A 107 22.95 53.29 53.88
N ILE A 108 23.87 54.00 53.20
CA ILE A 108 24.03 53.89 51.74
C ILE A 108 24.40 52.46 51.35
N ARG A 109 25.32 51.79 52.08
CA ARG A 109 25.67 50.39 51.81
C ARG A 109 24.50 49.42 51.99
N ASN A 110 23.62 49.65 52.97
CA ASN A 110 22.44 48.80 53.17
C ASN A 110 21.39 49.02 52.06
N LEU A 111 21.17 50.26 51.63
CA LEU A 111 20.35 50.60 50.47
C LEU A 111 20.92 50.02 49.17
N GLU A 112 22.23 50.11 48.95
CA GLU A 112 22.91 49.48 47.81
C GLU A 112 22.72 47.96 47.80
N LYS A 113 22.78 47.30 48.97
CA LYS A 113 22.50 45.85 49.08
C LYS A 113 21.05 45.52 48.76
N ALA A 114 20.09 46.30 49.28
CA ALA A 114 18.67 46.10 49.00
C ALA A 114 18.36 46.29 47.50
N LEU A 115 18.94 47.32 46.88
CA LEU A 115 18.81 47.58 45.45
C LEU A 115 19.45 46.50 44.59
N GLN A 116 20.62 46.01 44.97
CA GLN A 116 21.29 44.92 44.26
C GLN A 116 20.48 43.61 44.34
N SER A 117 19.85 43.35 45.49
CA SER A 117 18.94 42.21 45.68
C SER A 117 17.70 42.32 44.77
N LEU A 118 17.05 43.48 44.74
CA LEU A 118 15.93 43.79 43.84
C LEU A 118 16.32 43.63 42.36
N ARG A 119 17.48 44.16 41.97
CA ARG A 119 18.00 44.07 40.60
C ARG A 119 18.27 42.62 40.17
N ASN A 120 18.73 41.78 41.10
CA ASN A 120 18.91 40.35 40.87
C ASN A 120 17.55 39.61 40.75
N ARG A 121 16.55 39.98 41.56
CA ARG A 121 15.18 39.45 41.45
C ARG A 121 14.53 39.82 40.11
N LEU A 122 14.70 41.05 39.63
CA LEU A 122 14.26 41.49 38.30
C LEU A 122 14.88 40.66 37.17
N ARG A 123 16.20 40.45 37.21
CA ARG A 123 16.89 39.58 36.23
C ARG A 123 16.35 38.15 36.27
N TYR A 124 15.92 37.67 37.42
CA TYR A 124 15.31 36.35 37.56
C TYR A 124 13.89 36.31 36.99
N ALA A 125 13.06 37.32 37.25
CA ALA A 125 11.71 37.44 36.69
C ALA A 125 11.73 37.47 35.14
N VAL A 126 12.58 38.30 34.54
CA VAL A 126 12.75 38.36 33.07
C VAL A 126 13.18 37.00 32.49
N ARG A 127 14.02 36.24 33.22
CA ARG A 127 14.40 34.87 32.79
C ARG A 127 13.23 33.90 32.90
N LEU A 128 12.39 34.01 33.93
CA LEU A 128 11.18 33.18 34.05
C LEU A 128 10.19 33.46 32.92
N ASP A 129 9.98 34.72 32.55
CA ASP A 129 9.13 35.10 31.41
C ASP A 129 9.66 34.47 30.12
N SER A 130 10.97 34.57 29.86
CA SER A 130 11.58 33.94 28.69
C SER A 130 11.45 32.41 28.66
N LEU A 131 11.42 31.75 29.84
CA LEU A 131 11.21 30.31 29.94
C LEU A 131 9.75 29.94 29.72
N ARG A 132 8.82 30.78 30.16
CA ARG A 132 7.39 30.63 29.92
C ARG A 132 7.06 30.70 28.43
N ASP A 133 7.65 31.66 27.71
CA ASP A 133 7.48 31.79 26.26
C ASP A 133 8.04 30.57 25.52
N ARG A 134 9.25 30.13 25.89
CA ARG A 134 9.85 28.90 25.33
C ARG A 134 9.01 27.65 25.59
N LEU A 135 8.39 27.55 26.77
CA LEU A 135 7.49 26.44 27.09
C LEU A 135 6.20 26.50 26.25
N ALA A 136 5.68 27.70 25.97
CA ALA A 136 4.53 27.86 25.10
C ALA A 136 4.86 27.45 23.65
N GLU A 137 6.00 27.89 23.12
CA GLU A 137 6.50 27.48 21.79
C GLU A 137 6.72 25.97 21.69
N GLU A 138 7.29 25.35 22.73
CA GLU A 138 7.52 23.91 22.76
C GLU A 138 6.20 23.12 22.76
N LYS A 139 5.21 23.57 23.55
CA LYS A 139 3.86 22.98 23.56
C LYS A 139 3.21 23.06 22.17
N GLU A 140 3.31 24.20 21.51
CA GLU A 140 2.75 24.36 20.16
C GLU A 140 3.47 23.47 19.14
N SER A 141 4.81 23.42 19.19
CA SER A 141 5.62 22.53 18.36
C SER A 141 5.24 21.06 18.56
N ARG A 142 5.01 20.64 19.80
CA ARG A 142 4.59 19.28 20.15
C ARG A 142 3.17 18.97 19.63
N LEU A 143 2.24 19.91 19.72
CA LEU A 143 0.90 19.76 19.13
C LEU A 143 0.99 19.55 17.61
N ARG A 144 1.75 20.38 16.89
CA ARG A 144 1.98 20.22 15.44
C ARG A 144 2.66 18.88 15.11
N ALA A 145 3.56 18.39 15.97
CA ALA A 145 4.18 17.08 15.78
C ALA A 145 3.15 15.93 15.93
N VAL A 146 2.23 16.04 16.89
CA VAL A 146 1.14 15.07 17.08
C VAL A 146 0.17 15.09 15.89
N GLU A 147 -0.18 16.27 15.38
CA GLU A 147 -1.01 16.40 14.18
C GLU A 147 -0.39 15.70 12.97
N ARG A 148 0.91 15.95 12.69
CA ARG A 148 1.65 15.27 11.62
C ARG A 148 1.70 13.74 11.83
N CYS A 149 1.87 13.27 13.06
CA CYS A 149 1.82 11.84 13.36
C CYS A 149 0.43 11.25 13.09
N ASN A 150 -0.64 11.98 13.43
CA ASN A 150 -2.01 11.54 13.18
C ASN A 150 -2.31 11.50 11.67
N GLU A 151 -1.85 12.47 10.90
CA GLU A 151 -1.98 12.50 9.44
C GLU A 151 -1.26 11.32 8.79
N THR A 152 0.01 11.09 9.16
CA THR A 152 0.76 9.93 8.63
C THR A 152 0.13 8.60 9.02
N GLN A 153 -0.42 8.48 10.23
CA GLN A 153 -1.16 7.30 10.66
C GLN A 153 -2.45 7.08 9.85
N ARG A 154 -3.20 8.15 9.53
CA ARG A 154 -4.39 8.05 8.66
C ARG A 154 -4.01 7.61 7.25
N HIS A 155 -2.97 8.21 6.68
CA HIS A 155 -2.45 7.85 5.37
C HIS A 155 -1.99 6.39 5.32
N PHE A 156 -1.29 5.92 6.36
CA PHE A 156 -0.90 4.52 6.48
C PHE A 156 -2.10 3.58 6.50
N LYS A 157 -3.17 3.92 7.24
CA LYS A 157 -4.41 3.12 7.26
C LYS A 157 -5.11 3.09 5.90
N GLN A 158 -5.10 4.20 5.17
CA GLN A 158 -5.64 4.27 3.81
C GLN A 158 -4.86 3.36 2.86
N LEU A 159 -3.53 3.46 2.84
CA LEU A 159 -2.67 2.58 2.05
C LEU A 159 -2.87 1.09 2.42
N GLN A 160 -3.09 0.79 3.70
CA GLN A 160 -3.39 -0.57 4.14
C GLN A 160 -4.73 -1.07 3.60
N ALA A 161 -5.75 -0.21 3.56
CA ALA A 161 -7.05 -0.54 2.97
C ALA A 161 -6.95 -0.73 1.46
N GLU A 162 -6.24 0.15 0.76
CA GLU A 162 -5.97 0.04 -0.69
C GLU A 162 -5.23 -1.25 -1.01
N ARG A 163 -4.16 -1.58 -0.28
CA ARG A 163 -3.43 -2.85 -0.44
C ARG A 163 -4.37 -4.04 -0.31
N ASN A 164 -5.23 -4.06 0.71
CA ASN A 164 -6.16 -5.16 0.92
C ASN A 164 -7.19 -5.25 -0.22
N GLN A 165 -7.61 -4.12 -0.78
CA GLN A 165 -8.47 -4.10 -1.95
C GLN A 165 -7.77 -4.67 -3.19
N TYR A 166 -6.51 -4.28 -3.44
CA TYR A 166 -5.71 -4.83 -4.54
C TYR A 166 -5.51 -6.34 -4.41
N LEU A 167 -5.26 -6.85 -3.20
CA LEU A 167 -5.13 -8.29 -2.97
C LEU A 167 -6.41 -9.05 -3.31
N LYS A 168 -7.57 -8.56 -2.86
CA LYS A 168 -8.88 -9.16 -3.20
C LYS A 168 -9.14 -9.14 -4.70
N ASN A 169 -8.81 -8.03 -5.37
CA ASN A 169 -8.96 -7.92 -6.81
C ASN A 169 -8.03 -8.90 -7.55
N ALA A 170 -6.78 -9.06 -7.09
CA ALA A 170 -5.83 -10.01 -7.67
C ALA A 170 -6.28 -11.47 -7.48
N GLU A 171 -6.86 -11.82 -6.33
CA GLU A 171 -7.44 -13.15 -6.10
C GLU A 171 -8.61 -13.42 -7.05
N ALA A 172 -9.50 -12.43 -7.24
CA ALA A 172 -10.62 -12.54 -8.17
C ALA A 172 -10.16 -12.70 -9.63
N THR A 173 -9.15 -11.93 -10.06
CA THR A 173 -8.60 -12.08 -11.42
C THR A 173 -7.89 -13.41 -11.62
N MET A 174 -7.20 -13.94 -10.62
CA MET A 174 -6.61 -15.28 -10.70
C MET A 174 -7.67 -16.37 -10.86
N LEU A 175 -8.78 -16.29 -10.12
CA LEU A 175 -9.89 -17.24 -10.26
C LEU A 175 -10.52 -17.17 -11.66
N GLU A 176 -10.70 -15.97 -12.20
CA GLU A 176 -11.23 -15.81 -13.56
C GLU A 176 -10.26 -16.35 -14.62
N LEU A 177 -8.95 -16.13 -14.46
CA LEU A 177 -7.94 -16.72 -15.34
C LEU A 177 -7.95 -18.25 -15.30
N GLN A 178 -8.11 -18.86 -14.11
CA GLN A 178 -8.25 -20.30 -13.99
C GLN A 178 -9.49 -20.83 -14.73
N ARG A 179 -10.62 -20.11 -14.61
CA ARG A 179 -11.85 -20.43 -15.34
C ARG A 179 -11.66 -20.34 -16.85
N LEU A 180 -11.04 -19.27 -17.33
CA LEU A 180 -10.77 -19.09 -18.76
C LEU A 180 -9.84 -20.18 -19.30
N HIS A 181 -8.79 -20.53 -18.56
CA HIS A 181 -7.89 -21.62 -18.93
C HIS A 181 -8.61 -22.98 -19.00
N ALA A 182 -9.53 -23.25 -18.06
CA ALA A 182 -10.37 -24.45 -18.11
C ALA A 182 -11.28 -24.48 -19.35
N MET A 183 -11.89 -23.34 -19.69
CA MET A 183 -12.69 -23.22 -20.92
C MET A 183 -11.84 -23.40 -22.17
N GLU A 184 -10.66 -22.79 -22.24
CA GLU A 184 -9.74 -22.96 -23.37
C GLU A 184 -9.36 -24.42 -23.58
N LYS A 185 -9.08 -25.15 -22.49
CA LYS A 185 -8.81 -26.59 -22.54
C LYS A 185 -10.00 -27.36 -23.14
N GLN A 186 -11.22 -27.07 -22.70
CA GLN A 186 -12.43 -27.68 -23.25
C GLN A 186 -12.61 -27.37 -24.74
N TRP A 187 -12.31 -26.14 -25.17
CA TRP A 187 -12.38 -25.76 -26.57
C TRP A 187 -11.37 -26.52 -27.43
N ARG A 188 -10.12 -26.65 -26.96
CA ARG A 188 -9.10 -27.45 -27.66
C ARG A 188 -9.49 -28.92 -27.76
N GLU A 189 -10.05 -29.51 -26.71
CA GLU A 189 -10.55 -30.89 -26.75
C GLU A 189 -11.66 -31.06 -27.78
N ARG A 190 -12.63 -30.13 -27.84
CA ARG A 190 -13.69 -30.13 -28.85
C ARG A 190 -13.16 -29.95 -30.27
N GLU A 191 -12.17 -29.08 -30.45
CA GLU A 191 -11.54 -28.86 -31.75
C GLU A 191 -10.85 -30.14 -32.25
N VAL A 192 -10.13 -30.85 -31.39
CA VAL A 192 -9.51 -32.14 -31.73
C VAL A 192 -10.56 -33.17 -32.15
N VAL A 193 -11.67 -33.30 -31.39
CA VAL A 193 -12.77 -34.21 -31.74
C VAL A 193 -13.36 -33.83 -33.10
N HIS A 194 -13.64 -32.55 -33.33
CA HIS A 194 -14.19 -32.08 -34.60
C HIS A 194 -13.24 -32.34 -35.79
N GLN A 195 -11.93 -32.14 -35.60
CA GLN A 195 -10.94 -32.48 -36.62
C GLN A 195 -10.90 -33.98 -36.93
N GLN A 196 -11.06 -34.84 -35.92
CA GLN A 196 -11.16 -36.29 -36.12
C GLN A 196 -12.43 -36.69 -36.87
N GLU A 197 -13.57 -36.07 -36.55
CA GLU A 197 -14.84 -36.27 -37.27
C GLU A 197 -14.71 -35.88 -38.74
N LEU A 198 -14.16 -34.69 -39.02
CA LEU A 198 -13.90 -34.25 -40.40
C LEU A 198 -12.95 -35.20 -41.15
N ALA A 199 -11.92 -35.72 -40.49
CA ALA A 199 -11.02 -36.70 -41.10
C ALA A 199 -11.74 -38.03 -41.41
N ALA A 200 -12.58 -38.51 -40.49
CA ALA A 200 -13.40 -39.71 -40.68
C ALA A 200 -14.43 -39.53 -41.81
N GLU A 201 -15.08 -38.37 -41.89
CA GLU A 201 -15.99 -38.05 -42.99
C GLU A 201 -15.27 -38.01 -44.35
N ARG A 202 -14.09 -37.38 -44.42
CA ARG A 202 -13.26 -37.42 -45.64
C ARG A 202 -12.92 -38.84 -46.06
N GLN A 203 -12.58 -39.72 -45.10
CA GLN A 203 -12.32 -41.12 -45.39
C GLN A 203 -13.57 -41.85 -45.90
N ARG A 204 -14.75 -41.58 -45.33
CA ARG A 204 -16.04 -42.14 -45.81
C ARG A 204 -16.38 -41.65 -47.22
N LEU A 205 -16.14 -40.38 -47.52
CA LEU A 205 -16.36 -39.83 -48.86
C LEU A 205 -15.40 -40.44 -49.88
N ASN A 206 -14.12 -40.62 -49.54
CA ASN A 206 -13.14 -41.26 -50.40
C ASN A 206 -13.48 -42.73 -50.68
N THR A 207 -13.88 -43.48 -49.65
CA THR A 207 -14.32 -44.88 -49.83
C THR A 207 -15.58 -44.97 -50.68
N SER A 208 -16.56 -44.08 -50.47
CA SER A 208 -17.76 -43.98 -51.31
C SER A 208 -17.42 -43.65 -52.78
N ALA A 209 -16.52 -42.69 -53.02
CA ALA A 209 -16.04 -42.37 -54.36
C ALA A 209 -15.38 -43.60 -55.04
N ASN A 210 -14.47 -44.29 -54.34
CA ASN A 210 -13.84 -45.51 -54.86
C ASN A 210 -14.88 -46.60 -55.21
N THR A 211 -15.91 -46.80 -54.37
CA THR A 211 -16.97 -47.77 -54.68
C THR A 211 -17.81 -47.36 -55.88
N ARG A 212 -18.04 -46.05 -56.09
CA ARG A 212 -18.72 -45.53 -57.27
C ARG A 212 -17.91 -45.82 -58.52
N ASP A 213 -16.61 -45.54 -58.50
CA ASP A 213 -15.72 -45.79 -59.64
C ASP A 213 -15.67 -47.30 -60.00
N GLN A 214 -15.62 -48.17 -58.99
CA GLN A 214 -15.70 -49.63 -59.19
C GLN A 214 -17.02 -50.06 -59.82
N LEU A 215 -18.15 -49.51 -59.37
CA LEU A 215 -19.47 -49.77 -59.95
C LEU A 215 -19.55 -49.29 -61.40
N GLU A 216 -19.02 -48.11 -61.70
CA GLU A 216 -18.96 -47.58 -63.06
C GLU A 216 -18.15 -48.49 -63.99
N HIS A 217 -16.99 -48.98 -63.53
CA HIS A 217 -16.20 -49.95 -64.27
C HIS A 217 -16.95 -51.27 -64.51
N ALA A 218 -17.55 -51.86 -63.47
CA ALA A 218 -18.34 -53.09 -63.60
C ALA A 218 -19.53 -52.92 -64.56
N LEU A 219 -20.21 -51.76 -64.54
CA LEU A 219 -21.28 -51.43 -65.49
C LEU A 219 -20.77 -51.37 -66.93
N GLN A 220 -19.57 -50.87 -67.17
CA GLN A 220 -18.94 -50.88 -68.49
C GLN A 220 -18.63 -52.31 -68.96
N GLU A 221 -18.09 -53.16 -68.09
CA GLU A 221 -17.83 -54.58 -68.41
C GLU A 221 -19.13 -55.32 -68.76
N VAL A 222 -20.19 -55.13 -67.97
CA VAL A 222 -21.52 -55.71 -68.25
C VAL A 222 -22.04 -55.27 -69.61
N LYS A 223 -21.88 -53.98 -69.98
CA LYS A 223 -22.25 -53.50 -71.33
C LYS A 223 -21.46 -54.24 -72.41
N ILE A 224 -20.14 -54.41 -72.24
CA ILE A 224 -19.30 -55.15 -73.19
C ILE A 224 -19.74 -56.61 -73.30
N VAL A 225 -19.94 -57.30 -72.19
CA VAL A 225 -20.40 -58.71 -72.19
C VAL A 225 -21.79 -58.83 -72.84
N LYS A 226 -22.72 -57.92 -72.55
CA LYS A 226 -24.06 -57.90 -73.16
C LYS A 226 -24.00 -57.74 -74.67
N THR A 227 -23.13 -56.88 -75.20
CA THR A 227 -22.94 -56.73 -76.65
C THR A 227 -22.32 -57.98 -77.28
N ARG A 228 -21.31 -58.60 -76.65
CA ARG A 228 -20.70 -59.87 -77.10
C ARG A 228 -21.72 -61.01 -77.10
N PHE A 229 -22.49 -61.15 -76.03
CA PHE A 229 -23.56 -62.15 -75.93
C PHE A 229 -24.62 -61.96 -77.01
N ALA A 230 -25.07 -60.72 -77.26
CA ALA A 230 -26.00 -60.43 -78.35
C ALA A 230 -25.42 -60.82 -79.72
N LYS A 231 -24.13 -60.57 -79.96
CA LYS A 231 -23.43 -60.99 -81.19
C LYS A 231 -23.38 -62.52 -81.32
N CYS A 232 -23.03 -63.23 -80.25
CA CYS A 232 -23.03 -64.70 -80.23
C CYS A 232 -24.44 -65.27 -80.43
N LYS A 233 -25.46 -64.72 -79.76
CA LYS A 233 -26.86 -65.11 -79.93
C LYS A 233 -27.32 -64.94 -81.38
N LYS A 234 -26.97 -63.83 -82.04
CA LYS A 234 -27.24 -63.62 -83.47
C LYS A 234 -26.59 -64.71 -84.34
N LYS A 235 -25.30 -65.01 -84.11
CA LYS A 235 -24.58 -66.07 -84.83
C LYS A 235 -25.21 -67.45 -84.61
N TYR A 236 -25.56 -67.79 -83.37
CA TYR A 236 -26.22 -69.05 -83.03
C TYR A 236 -27.58 -69.19 -83.74
N LEU A 237 -28.43 -68.15 -83.71
CA LEU A 237 -29.72 -68.17 -84.39
C LEU A 237 -29.57 -68.33 -85.91
N ALA A 238 -28.56 -67.70 -86.51
CA ALA A 238 -28.24 -67.90 -87.92
C ALA A 238 -27.77 -69.33 -88.22
N ALA A 239 -26.88 -69.89 -87.40
CA ALA A 239 -26.44 -71.28 -87.57
C ALA A 239 -27.60 -72.28 -87.38
N LYS A 240 -28.47 -72.04 -86.39
CA LYS A 240 -29.67 -72.84 -86.15
C LYS A 240 -30.61 -72.81 -87.35
N SER A 241 -30.86 -71.63 -87.93
CA SER A 241 -31.73 -71.53 -89.11
C SER A 241 -31.13 -72.21 -90.35
N GLU A 242 -29.81 -72.18 -90.53
CA GLU A 242 -29.14 -72.97 -91.58
C GLU A 242 -29.25 -74.48 -91.34
N LEU A 243 -29.08 -74.95 -90.10
CA LEU A 243 -29.31 -76.36 -89.76
C LEU A 243 -30.76 -76.79 -90.00
N ASP A 244 -31.73 -75.97 -89.60
CA ASP A 244 -33.15 -76.25 -89.85
C ASP A 244 -33.46 -76.31 -91.36
N LYS A 245 -32.79 -75.48 -92.18
CA LYS A 245 -32.87 -75.57 -93.65
C LYS A 245 -32.25 -76.86 -94.19
N LEU A 246 -31.07 -77.26 -93.70
CA LEU A 246 -30.40 -78.50 -94.11
C LEU A 246 -31.22 -79.72 -93.74
N ARG A 247 -31.77 -79.76 -92.52
CA ARG A 247 -32.64 -80.83 -92.04
C ARG A 247 -33.87 -81.01 -92.93
N LYS A 248 -34.53 -79.91 -93.31
CA LYS A 248 -35.65 -79.96 -94.27
C LYS A 248 -35.24 -80.51 -95.64
N ARG A 249 -34.00 -80.28 -96.08
CA ARG A 249 -33.48 -80.83 -97.35
C ARG A 249 -33.17 -82.32 -97.27
N THR A 250 -32.68 -82.82 -96.13
CA THR A 250 -32.45 -84.25 -95.91
C THR A 250 -33.76 -85.01 -95.72
N GLU A 251 -34.72 -84.45 -94.98
CA GLU A 251 -36.07 -85.04 -94.83
C GLU A 251 -36.84 -85.07 -96.16
N SER A 252 -36.55 -84.16 -97.11
CA SER A 252 -37.08 -84.23 -98.48
C SER A 252 -36.34 -85.22 -99.40
N ARG A 253 -35.20 -85.77 -98.96
CA ARG A 253 -34.35 -86.69 -99.74
C ARG A 253 -34.60 -88.16 -99.38
N ASP A 254 -34.99 -88.42 -98.13
CA ASP A 254 -35.33 -89.77 -97.64
C ASP A 254 -36.78 -90.21 -98.01
N CYS A 255 -37.50 -89.40 -98.79
CA CYS A 255 -38.76 -89.81 -99.44
C CYS A 255 -38.58 -90.21 -100.92
N ALA A 256 -37.33 -90.38 -101.40
CA ALA A 256 -37.05 -90.66 -102.81
C ALA A 256 -36.41 -92.03 -103.11
N ASP A 257 -36.09 -92.85 -102.12
CA ASP A 257 -35.63 -94.23 -102.36
C ASP A 257 -35.96 -95.13 -101.15
N ASP A 258 -37.18 -95.68 -101.17
CA ASP A 258 -37.50 -96.97 -100.55
C ASP A 258 -38.33 -97.77 -101.57
N SER A 259 -37.61 -98.33 -102.54
CA SER A 259 -38.02 -99.44 -103.39
C SER A 259 -36.79 -100.31 -103.64
N ALA A 260 -36.55 -101.27 -102.75
CA ALA A 260 -36.52 -102.69 -103.12
C ALA A 260 -35.95 -103.52 -101.97
N ASP A 261 -36.84 -104.32 -101.40
CA ASP A 261 -36.66 -105.73 -101.11
C ASP A 261 -35.29 -106.37 -101.40
N SER A 262 -34.91 -107.19 -100.41
CA SER A 262 -34.43 -108.57 -100.54
C SER A 262 -33.04 -108.91 -99.98
N LEU A 263 -33.13 -109.84 -99.03
CA LEU A 263 -32.29 -111.02 -98.77
C LEU A 263 -31.30 -110.98 -97.59
N GLU A 264 -31.65 -111.79 -96.56
CA GLU A 264 -30.91 -112.98 -96.08
C GLU A 264 -29.40 -112.84 -95.78
N PHE A 265 -28.79 -113.50 -94.79
CA PHE A 265 -29.13 -114.36 -93.65
C PHE A 265 -27.78 -114.53 -92.90
N VAL A 266 -27.81 -114.63 -91.57
CA VAL A 266 -26.90 -115.41 -90.67
C VAL A 266 -25.36 -115.28 -90.79
N SER A 267 -24.74 -114.72 -89.75
CA SER A 267 -23.94 -115.42 -88.72
C SER A 267 -23.43 -114.45 -87.66
#